data_AF-A0A6J5VCA7-F1
#
_entry.id   AF-A0A6J5VCA7-F1
#
_cell.length_a   1.000
_cell.length_b   1.000
_cell.length_c   1.000
_cell.angle_alpha   90.00
_cell.angle_beta   90.00
_cell.angle_gamma   90.00
#
_symmetry.space_group_name_H-M   'P 1'
#
loop_
_entity.id
_entity.type
_entity.pdbx_description
1 polymer ?
#
loop_
_entity_poly.entity_id
_entity_poly.type
_entity_poly.pdbx_seq_one_letter_code
_entity_poly.pdbx_strand_id
1 'polypeptide(L)'
;METARLVEQGRDHKVVSRVGHASKVGYHVNKAIKKRKCGKKMKHSVPSTVPIALQQLFVSCRQVFKGPGTVPSPHDVHNLCSILDNMRPEDVGLSRDLQFFKPKTVVQGTPRVTYTTIYECSNFSLCCLFIPATGVIPLHNHPEMTVFSKLLLGKMHIKSYDWVDPVNSDGSTPAPQFRLAKLKADSVFTSPCNTSVLYPTEGGNIHAFTAITPCAVLDVLGPPYSKEDDRDCSYYKDHPYAAYSNGEAAVTEGNGDCYGWLEEIEMPENSEMDKIPYLGPQVTETSS
;
A
#
# COMPACT_ATOMS: atom_id res chain seq x y z
N MET A 1 -57.68 35.42 37.40
CA MET A 1 -56.26 35.56 37.02
C MET A 1 -56.02 34.52 35.95
N GLU A 2 -55.73 34.76 34.68
CA GLU A 2 -55.49 35.95 33.87
C GLU A 2 -55.61 35.44 32.40
N THR A 3 -56.63 35.93 31.69
CA THR A 3 -56.78 36.23 30.24
C THR A 3 -55.78 35.63 29.21
N ALA A 4 -56.24 34.84 28.21
CA ALA A 4 -56.64 35.23 26.82
C ALA A 4 -55.44 35.52 25.87
N ARG A 5 -55.32 35.20 24.55
CA ARG A 5 -56.18 34.90 23.37
C ARG A 5 -55.23 34.44 22.21
N LEU A 6 -55.57 33.44 21.37
CA LEU A 6 -56.15 33.49 20.00
C LEU A 6 -55.30 34.08 18.83
N VAL A 7 -54.90 33.19 17.90
CA VAL A 7 -55.04 33.13 16.40
C VAL A 7 -54.79 34.40 15.53
N GLU A 8 -53.94 34.31 14.48
CA GLU A 8 -54.29 34.37 13.02
C GLU A 8 -53.11 34.58 12.03
N GLN A 9 -53.40 34.23 10.77
CA GLN A 9 -52.61 34.21 9.53
C GLN A 9 -52.22 35.60 8.98
N GLY A 10 -51.31 35.68 8.00
CA GLY A 10 -51.27 36.80 7.06
C GLY A 10 -49.99 36.97 6.23
N ARG A 11 -50.14 37.08 4.91
CA ARG A 11 -49.11 37.28 3.87
C ARG A 11 -48.74 38.76 3.65
N ASP A 12 -47.54 38.92 3.08
CA ASP A 12 -47.13 39.85 2.00
C ASP A 12 -46.78 41.34 2.19
N HIS A 13 -45.66 41.66 1.48
CA HIS A 13 -45.30 42.89 0.74
C HIS A 13 -44.51 44.07 1.39
N LYS A 14 -43.19 44.06 1.10
CA LYS A 14 -42.44 44.95 0.14
C LYS A 14 -42.23 46.46 0.47
N VAL A 15 -40.99 46.90 0.15
CA VAL A 15 -40.51 48.23 -0.39
C VAL A 15 -39.71 49.13 0.59
N VAL A 16 -38.57 49.81 0.30
CA VAL A 16 -37.53 49.93 -0.78
C VAL A 16 -36.37 50.84 -0.25
N SER A 17 -35.19 50.77 -0.92
CA SER A 17 -34.22 51.87 -1.25
C SER A 17 -32.83 51.72 -0.61
N ARG A 18 -31.67 52.01 -1.25
CA ARG A 18 -31.35 52.53 -2.60
C ARG A 18 -29.83 52.35 -2.92
N VAL A 19 -29.54 51.84 -4.11
CA VAL A 19 -28.46 52.07 -5.12
C VAL A 19 -27.07 52.67 -4.75
N GLY A 20 -26.01 52.01 -5.28
CA GLY A 20 -24.72 52.62 -5.65
C GLY A 20 -23.86 51.72 -6.57
N HIS A 21 -23.64 52.15 -7.83
CA HIS A 21 -22.81 51.64 -8.94
C HIS A 21 -21.32 51.39 -8.58
N ALA A 22 -20.40 50.78 -9.35
CA ALA A 22 -20.32 49.88 -10.51
C ALA A 22 -18.82 49.71 -10.83
N SER A 23 -18.36 48.55 -11.34
CA SER A 23 -17.30 48.50 -12.38
C SER A 23 -17.15 47.08 -12.95
N LYS A 24 -17.75 46.86 -14.12
CA LYS A 24 -17.40 45.79 -15.07
C LYS A 24 -16.28 46.31 -15.97
N VAL A 25 -15.24 45.51 -16.19
CA VAL A 25 -14.38 45.64 -17.38
C VAL A 25 -14.38 44.29 -18.07
N GLY A 26 -15.01 44.26 -19.25
CA GLY A 26 -15.05 43.11 -20.14
C GLY A 26 -13.80 43.01 -20.99
N TYR A 27 -13.56 41.83 -21.56
CA TYR A 27 -12.57 41.63 -22.61
C TYR A 27 -13.27 41.25 -23.90
N HIS A 28 -13.17 42.14 -24.88
CA HIS A 28 -13.60 41.95 -26.26
C HIS A 28 -12.72 40.90 -26.96
N VAL A 29 -13.38 40.04 -27.73
CA VAL A 29 -12.73 39.16 -28.71
C VAL A 29 -12.68 39.90 -30.06
N ASN A 30 -11.49 40.07 -30.63
CA ASN A 30 -11.13 39.71 -32.01
C ASN A 30 -9.88 40.44 -32.50
N LYS A 31 -8.80 39.69 -32.77
CA LYS A 31 -7.90 39.94 -33.90
C LYS A 31 -7.32 38.61 -34.37
N ALA A 32 -7.63 38.26 -35.62
CA ALA A 32 -7.10 37.09 -36.29
C ALA A 32 -5.62 37.28 -36.64
N ILE A 33 -4.74 36.41 -36.14
CA ILE A 33 -3.35 36.27 -36.63
C ILE A 33 -3.00 34.77 -36.73
N LYS A 34 -2.91 34.34 -38.00
CA LYS A 34 -2.21 33.19 -38.61
C LYS A 34 -1.84 31.98 -37.73
N LYS A 35 -2.45 30.83 -38.06
CA LYS A 35 -2.00 29.47 -37.68
C LYS A 35 -0.51 29.28 -38.06
N ARG A 36 0.38 29.22 -37.07
CA ARG A 36 1.65 28.49 -37.20
C ARG A 36 1.48 27.10 -36.62
N LYS A 37 1.34 26.11 -37.50
CA LYS A 37 1.60 24.70 -37.18
C LYS A 37 3.08 24.58 -36.82
N CYS A 38 3.40 24.27 -35.56
CA CYS A 38 4.46 23.32 -35.19
C CYS A 38 4.53 23.22 -33.66
N GLY A 39 4.02 22.12 -33.11
CA GLY A 39 4.28 21.69 -31.76
C GLY A 39 4.20 20.18 -31.81
N LYS A 40 5.35 19.52 -31.91
CA LYS A 40 5.45 18.06 -31.97
C LYS A 40 4.69 17.50 -30.77
N LYS A 41 3.57 16.81 -31.00
CA LYS A 41 3.03 15.90 -29.98
C LYS A 41 4.16 14.92 -29.68
N MET A 42 4.75 15.00 -28.49
CA MET A 42 5.54 13.90 -27.98
C MET A 42 4.60 12.71 -27.90
N LYS A 43 4.68 11.83 -28.89
CA LYS A 43 4.17 10.49 -28.76
C LYS A 43 5.03 9.87 -27.67
N HIS A 44 4.51 9.76 -26.45
CA HIS A 44 4.94 8.67 -25.59
C HIS A 44 4.50 7.40 -26.33
N SER A 45 5.38 6.85 -27.15
CA SER A 45 5.17 5.51 -27.68
C SER A 45 5.32 4.59 -26.48
N VAL A 46 4.20 4.14 -25.94
CA VAL A 46 4.18 2.95 -25.07
C VAL A 46 4.80 1.84 -25.92
N PRO A 47 5.91 1.20 -25.50
CA PRO A 47 6.42 0.03 -26.20
C PRO A 47 5.27 -0.97 -26.31
N SER A 48 4.87 -1.35 -27.52
CA SER A 48 3.69 -2.20 -27.74
C SER A 48 3.94 -3.67 -27.43
N THR A 49 5.11 -4.00 -26.91
CA THR A 49 5.51 -5.35 -26.52
C THR A 49 5.56 -5.42 -25.01
N VAL A 50 4.70 -6.27 -24.44
CA VAL A 50 4.73 -6.63 -23.02
C VAL A 50 6.12 -7.18 -22.70
N PRO A 51 6.81 -6.66 -21.68
CA PRO A 51 8.06 -7.25 -21.21
C PRO A 51 7.87 -8.72 -20.91
N ILE A 52 8.78 -9.55 -21.41
CA ILE A 52 8.71 -11.00 -21.29
C ILE A 52 8.57 -11.41 -19.82
N ALA A 53 9.32 -10.76 -18.93
CA ALA A 53 9.30 -11.06 -17.50
C ALA A 53 7.93 -10.77 -16.85
N LEU A 54 7.28 -9.65 -17.19
CA LEU A 54 5.94 -9.32 -16.65
C LEU A 54 4.89 -10.33 -17.14
N GLN A 55 4.93 -10.71 -18.42
CA GLN A 55 4.01 -11.70 -18.95
C GLN A 55 4.27 -13.09 -18.35
N GLN A 56 5.54 -13.47 -18.16
CA GLN A 56 5.93 -14.72 -17.49
C GLN A 56 5.42 -14.75 -16.05
N LEU A 57 5.63 -13.68 -15.29
CA LEU A 57 5.11 -13.56 -13.93
C LEU A 57 3.60 -13.78 -13.90
N PHE A 58 2.86 -13.06 -14.75
CA PHE A 58 1.41 -13.18 -14.83
C PHE A 58 0.93 -14.61 -15.13
N VAL A 59 1.53 -15.27 -16.12
CA VAL A 59 1.18 -16.66 -16.48
C VAL A 59 1.49 -17.62 -15.33
N SER A 60 2.65 -17.47 -14.69
CA SER A 60 3.02 -18.27 -13.52
C SER A 60 2.07 -18.04 -12.36
N CYS A 61 1.69 -16.80 -12.05
CA CYS A 61 0.71 -16.51 -10.99
C CYS A 61 -0.64 -17.21 -11.23
N ARG A 62 -1.14 -17.24 -12.47
CA ARG A 62 -2.37 -17.99 -12.82
C ARG A 62 -2.26 -19.49 -12.58
N GLN A 63 -1.07 -20.06 -12.76
CA GLN A 63 -0.82 -21.48 -12.53
C GLN A 63 -0.64 -21.79 -11.05
N VAL A 64 -0.07 -20.88 -10.28
CA VAL A 64 0.30 -21.09 -8.88
C VAL A 64 -0.85 -20.79 -7.92
N PHE A 65 -1.53 -19.65 -8.07
CA PHE A 65 -2.54 -19.22 -7.12
C PHE A 65 -3.92 -19.82 -7.42
N LYS A 66 -4.44 -20.60 -6.46
CA LYS A 66 -5.72 -21.32 -6.58
C LYS A 66 -6.85 -20.72 -5.74
N GLY A 67 -6.61 -19.55 -5.14
CA GLY A 67 -7.58 -18.83 -4.32
C GLY A 67 -7.37 -19.06 -2.82
N PRO A 68 -8.36 -18.64 -2.00
CA PRO A 68 -8.29 -18.73 -0.55
C PRO A 68 -8.01 -20.15 -0.04
N GLY A 69 -7.30 -20.24 1.09
CA GLY A 69 -6.94 -21.52 1.72
C GLY A 69 -5.85 -22.32 1.00
N THR A 70 -5.18 -21.74 0.01
CA THR A 70 -4.10 -22.42 -0.73
C THR A 70 -2.76 -21.70 -0.57
N VAL A 71 -1.73 -22.46 -0.21
CA VAL A 71 -0.34 -21.99 -0.17
C VAL A 71 0.41 -22.60 -1.36
N PRO A 72 1.11 -21.80 -2.18
CA PRO A 72 1.95 -22.30 -3.28
C PRO A 72 2.94 -23.39 -2.83
N SER A 73 3.20 -24.38 -3.71
CA SER A 73 4.21 -25.40 -3.41
C SER A 73 5.61 -24.77 -3.35
N PRO A 74 6.59 -25.36 -2.63
CA PRO A 74 7.96 -24.84 -2.60
C PRO A 74 8.60 -24.68 -3.99
N HIS A 75 8.26 -25.57 -4.93
CA HIS A 75 8.71 -25.48 -6.31
C HIS A 75 8.12 -24.24 -7.02
N ASP A 76 6.83 -23.99 -6.84
CA ASP A 76 6.14 -22.83 -7.40
C ASP A 76 6.65 -21.52 -6.81
N VAL A 77 6.89 -21.49 -5.50
CA VAL A 77 7.51 -20.34 -4.82
C VAL A 77 8.88 -20.05 -5.42
N HIS A 78 9.72 -21.08 -5.57
CA HIS A 78 11.05 -20.92 -6.15
C HIS A 78 10.99 -20.37 -7.59
N ASN A 79 10.07 -20.87 -8.40
CA ASN A 79 9.88 -20.41 -9.77
C ASN A 79 9.45 -18.94 -9.81
N LEU A 80 8.47 -18.54 -8.98
CA LEU A 80 8.02 -17.14 -8.90
C LEU A 80 9.13 -16.21 -8.39
N CYS A 81 9.89 -16.62 -7.37
CA CYS A 81 11.04 -15.86 -6.90
C CYS A 81 12.09 -15.67 -8.00
N SER A 82 12.41 -16.73 -8.76
CA SER A 82 13.36 -16.64 -9.86
C SER A 82 12.92 -15.64 -10.94
N ILE A 83 11.63 -15.61 -11.27
CA ILE A 83 11.08 -14.60 -12.20
C ILE A 83 11.23 -13.19 -11.62
N LEU A 84 10.73 -12.97 -10.40
CA LEU A 84 10.76 -11.67 -9.73
C LEU A 84 12.18 -11.15 -9.47
N ASP A 85 13.13 -12.03 -9.17
CA ASP A 85 14.54 -11.71 -8.93
C ASP A 85 15.20 -11.11 -10.17
N ASN A 86 14.80 -11.57 -11.36
CA ASN A 86 15.29 -11.06 -12.63
C ASN A 86 14.51 -9.84 -13.17
N MET A 87 13.37 -9.47 -12.55
CA MET A 87 12.59 -8.31 -12.96
C MET A 87 13.30 -6.99 -12.64
N ARG A 88 13.16 -6.06 -13.57
CA ARG A 88 13.65 -4.69 -13.51
C ARG A 88 12.48 -3.70 -13.40
N PRO A 89 12.73 -2.46 -12.94
CA PRO A 89 11.69 -1.43 -12.89
C PRO A 89 11.02 -1.20 -14.25
N GLU A 90 11.79 -1.30 -15.35
CA GLU A 90 11.28 -1.09 -16.70
C GLU A 90 10.24 -2.13 -17.13
N ASP A 91 10.29 -3.35 -16.57
CA ASP A 91 9.37 -4.43 -16.91
C ASP A 91 7.93 -4.14 -16.48
N VAL A 92 7.76 -3.25 -15.50
CA VAL A 92 6.45 -2.74 -15.02
C VAL A 92 6.25 -1.27 -15.40
N GLY A 93 6.98 -0.78 -16.41
CA GLY A 93 6.84 0.58 -16.94
C GLY A 93 7.41 1.69 -16.06
N LEU A 94 8.26 1.36 -15.09
CA LEU A 94 8.90 2.36 -14.23
C LEU A 94 10.26 2.79 -14.80
N SER A 95 10.56 4.06 -14.58
CA SER A 95 11.87 4.64 -14.91
C SER A 95 12.42 5.40 -13.71
N ARG A 96 13.73 5.25 -13.47
CA ARG A 96 14.47 6.03 -12.46
C ARG A 96 14.45 7.54 -12.73
N ASP A 97 14.07 7.94 -13.95
CA ASP A 97 13.96 9.34 -14.35
C ASP A 97 12.64 10.01 -13.97
N LEU A 98 11.66 9.25 -13.46
CA LEU A 98 10.42 9.83 -12.96
C LEU A 98 10.72 10.81 -11.82
N GLN A 99 10.00 11.94 -11.81
CA GLN A 99 10.21 13.01 -10.83
C GLN A 99 10.05 12.52 -9.39
N PHE A 100 9.22 11.52 -9.17
CA PHE A 100 9.06 10.83 -7.89
C PHE A 100 10.39 10.34 -7.29
N PHE A 101 11.28 9.78 -8.12
CA PHE A 101 12.60 9.30 -7.69
C PHE A 101 13.68 10.40 -7.69
N LYS A 102 13.33 11.62 -8.10
CA LYS A 102 14.22 12.79 -8.15
C LYS A 102 13.59 13.99 -7.42
N PRO A 103 13.34 13.88 -6.10
CA PRO A 103 12.73 14.96 -5.35
C PRO A 103 13.63 16.20 -5.40
N LYS A 104 13.13 17.30 -5.96
CA LYS A 104 13.86 18.58 -6.03
C LYS A 104 13.71 19.43 -4.77
N THR A 105 12.69 19.15 -3.98
CA THR A 105 12.32 19.89 -2.77
C THR A 105 11.77 18.92 -1.75
N VAL A 106 12.00 19.18 -0.47
CA VAL A 106 11.33 18.46 0.62
C VAL A 106 9.84 18.80 0.54
N VAL A 107 8.99 17.79 0.36
CA VAL A 107 7.54 17.97 0.39
C VAL A 107 7.16 18.27 1.85
N GLN A 108 6.43 19.37 2.09
CA GLN A 108 5.90 19.67 3.42
C GLN A 108 4.67 18.79 3.70
N GLY A 109 4.64 18.13 4.87
CA GLY A 109 3.55 17.24 5.30
C GLY A 109 3.97 15.77 5.35
N THR A 110 3.06 14.92 5.84
CA THR A 110 3.27 13.46 5.86
C THR A 110 3.17 12.93 4.42
N PRO A 111 4.21 12.27 3.89
CA PRO A 111 4.16 11.75 2.53
C PRO A 111 3.11 10.64 2.41
N ARG A 112 2.17 10.76 1.48
CA ARG A 112 1.18 9.71 1.21
C ARG A 112 1.73 8.68 0.25
N VAL A 113 1.51 7.42 0.58
CA VAL A 113 1.84 6.28 -0.28
C VAL A 113 0.83 6.25 -1.44
N THR A 114 1.31 5.93 -2.64
CA THR A 114 0.43 5.70 -3.78
C THR A 114 0.60 4.28 -4.27
N TYR A 115 -0.46 3.69 -4.84
CA TYR A 115 -0.38 2.35 -5.40
C TYR A 115 -1.12 2.26 -6.72
N THR A 116 -0.70 1.29 -7.53
CA THR A 116 -1.36 0.96 -8.79
C THR A 116 -1.54 -0.54 -8.91
N THR A 117 -2.66 -0.95 -9.46
CA THR A 117 -2.96 -2.36 -9.76
C THR A 117 -2.58 -2.66 -11.21
N ILE A 118 -1.71 -3.64 -11.44
CA ILE A 118 -1.37 -4.15 -12.77
C ILE A 118 -2.43 -5.15 -13.22
N TYR A 119 -2.82 -6.05 -12.33
CA TYR A 119 -3.83 -7.07 -12.56
C TYR A 119 -4.43 -7.52 -11.23
N GLU A 120 -5.71 -7.88 -11.21
CA GLU A 120 -6.39 -8.36 -10.01
C GLU A 120 -7.50 -9.33 -10.38
N CYS A 121 -7.58 -10.45 -9.67
CA CYS A 121 -8.72 -11.37 -9.69
C CYS A 121 -8.91 -11.97 -8.29
N SER A 122 -9.89 -12.88 -8.14
CA SER A 122 -10.17 -13.55 -6.86
C SER A 122 -9.00 -14.37 -6.30
N ASN A 123 -8.06 -14.78 -7.16
CA ASN A 123 -6.98 -15.70 -6.77
C ASN A 123 -5.68 -14.99 -6.45
N PHE A 124 -5.40 -13.86 -7.11
CA PHE A 124 -4.20 -13.08 -6.86
C PHE A 124 -4.33 -11.65 -7.37
N SER A 125 -3.47 -10.78 -6.86
CA SER A 125 -3.30 -9.40 -7.32
C SER A 125 -1.83 -9.09 -7.57
N LEU A 126 -1.56 -8.28 -8.58
CA LEU A 126 -0.26 -7.69 -8.91
C LEU A 126 -0.38 -6.19 -8.73
N CYS A 127 0.36 -5.62 -7.79
CA CYS A 127 0.35 -4.19 -7.55
C CYS A 127 1.75 -3.61 -7.35
N CYS A 128 1.91 -2.33 -7.69
CA CYS A 128 3.10 -1.57 -7.37
C CYS A 128 2.77 -0.51 -6.32
N LEU A 129 3.56 -0.48 -5.25
CA LEU A 129 3.54 0.52 -4.20
C LEU A 129 4.64 1.56 -4.46
N PHE A 130 4.30 2.84 -4.39
CA PHE A 130 5.23 3.95 -4.47
C PHE A 130 5.25 4.67 -3.13
N ILE A 131 6.35 4.51 -2.41
CA ILE A 131 6.53 5.02 -1.05
C ILE A 131 7.51 6.19 -1.13
N PRO A 132 7.08 7.45 -0.93
CA PRO A 132 7.98 8.59 -0.94
C PRO A 132 9.09 8.43 0.12
N ALA A 133 10.17 9.21 0.01
CA ALA A 133 11.15 9.27 1.11
C ALA A 133 10.43 9.64 2.42
N THR A 134 10.81 8.96 3.51
CA THR A 134 10.16 9.01 4.84
C THR A 134 8.70 8.56 4.89
N GLY A 135 8.14 8.06 3.78
CA GLY A 135 6.83 7.43 3.75
C GLY A 135 6.84 6.10 4.50
N VAL A 136 5.71 5.78 5.12
CA VAL A 136 5.55 4.60 5.96
C VAL A 136 4.31 3.83 5.52
N ILE A 137 4.44 2.52 5.37
CA ILE A 137 3.31 1.59 5.45
C ILE A 137 3.38 0.99 6.85
N PRO A 138 2.43 1.34 7.75
CA PRO A 138 2.46 0.90 9.15
C PRO A 138 2.47 -0.62 9.28
N LEU A 139 2.79 -1.10 10.48
CA LEU A 139 2.82 -2.53 10.77
C LEU A 139 1.42 -3.14 10.55
N HIS A 140 1.31 -4.10 9.63
CA HIS A 140 0.04 -4.72 9.24
C HIS A 140 0.24 -6.20 8.91
N ASN A 141 -0.83 -7.00 8.98
CA ASN A 141 -0.82 -8.43 8.66
C ASN A 141 -1.33 -8.72 7.24
N HIS A 142 -1.18 -10.00 6.84
CA HIS A 142 -1.63 -10.55 5.57
C HIS A 142 -2.40 -11.87 5.85
N PRO A 143 -3.65 -11.81 6.37
CA PRO A 143 -4.35 -12.98 6.86
C PRO A 143 -4.64 -13.99 5.74
N GLU A 144 -4.19 -15.24 5.93
CA GLU A 144 -4.36 -16.35 4.96
C GLU A 144 -3.66 -16.15 3.60
N MET A 145 -2.74 -15.20 3.50
CA MET A 145 -2.10 -14.81 2.24
C MET A 145 -0.66 -15.32 2.15
N THR A 146 -0.25 -15.64 0.92
CA THR A 146 1.16 -15.71 0.53
C THR A 146 1.48 -14.48 -0.31
N VAL A 147 2.50 -13.70 0.10
CA VAL A 147 2.88 -12.47 -0.61
C VAL A 147 4.34 -12.54 -1.03
N PHE A 148 4.58 -12.29 -2.32
CA PHE A 148 5.91 -12.09 -2.87
C PHE A 148 6.13 -10.60 -3.02
N SER A 149 7.20 -10.07 -2.43
CA SER A 149 7.50 -8.64 -2.45
C SER A 149 8.89 -8.39 -3.00
N LYS A 150 8.99 -7.52 -4.00
CA LYS A 150 10.24 -7.17 -4.68
C LYS A 150 10.45 -5.66 -4.67
N LEU A 151 11.49 -5.21 -3.95
CA LEU A 151 11.95 -3.82 -4.00
C LEU A 151 12.62 -3.55 -5.35
N LEU A 152 11.88 -2.95 -6.28
CA LEU A 152 12.36 -2.60 -7.61
C LEU A 152 13.30 -1.40 -7.57
N LEU A 153 13.00 -0.38 -6.75
CA LEU A 153 13.78 0.84 -6.63
C LEU A 153 13.85 1.33 -5.20
N GLY A 154 14.98 1.94 -4.85
CA GLY A 154 15.16 2.69 -3.62
C GLY A 154 15.84 1.91 -2.50
N LYS A 155 15.76 2.48 -1.30
CA LYS A 155 16.31 1.98 -0.05
C LYS A 155 15.23 2.08 1.02
N MET A 156 14.96 0.97 1.70
CA MET A 156 13.83 0.82 2.61
C MET A 156 14.25 0.07 3.86
N HIS A 157 13.76 0.51 5.00
CA HIS A 157 13.78 -0.29 6.22
C HIS A 157 12.53 -1.17 6.25
N ILE A 158 12.74 -2.46 6.53
CA ILE A 158 11.67 -3.45 6.67
C ILE A 158 11.79 -4.03 8.07
N LYS A 159 10.67 -3.97 8.80
CA LYS A 159 10.50 -4.66 10.07
C LYS A 159 9.39 -5.68 9.94
N SER A 160 9.61 -6.92 10.35
CA SER A 160 8.60 -7.97 10.22
C SER A 160 8.61 -8.97 11.38
N TYR A 161 7.46 -9.58 11.61
CA TYR A 161 7.19 -10.49 12.69
C TYR A 161 6.30 -11.65 12.23
N ASP A 162 6.43 -12.78 12.93
CA ASP A 162 5.41 -13.83 12.93
C ASP A 162 4.90 -14.04 14.35
N TRP A 163 3.64 -14.42 14.50
CA TRP A 163 3.11 -14.80 15.80
C TRP A 163 3.88 -15.97 16.40
N VAL A 164 4.05 -15.95 17.73
CA VAL A 164 4.47 -17.15 18.45
C VAL A 164 3.23 -18.02 18.64
N ASP A 165 3.34 -19.31 18.32
CA ASP A 165 2.27 -20.27 18.60
C ASP A 165 1.88 -20.21 20.08
N PRO A 166 0.60 -20.38 20.43
CA PRO A 166 0.20 -20.43 21.83
C PRO A 166 0.82 -21.66 22.48
N VAL A 167 1.99 -21.49 23.09
CA VAL A 167 2.53 -22.44 24.07
C VAL A 167 1.56 -22.35 25.25
N ASN A 168 0.90 -23.48 25.56
CA ASN A 168 0.04 -23.73 26.71
C ASN A 168 -0.03 -22.55 27.69
N SER A 169 -1.16 -21.82 27.69
CA SER A 169 -1.33 -20.66 28.57
C SER A 169 -1.39 -21.11 30.04
N ASP A 170 -0.23 -21.07 30.69
CA ASP A 170 -0.08 -21.14 32.14
C ASP A 170 -0.55 -19.82 32.76
N GLY A 171 -1.87 -19.58 32.76
CA GLY A 171 -2.60 -18.66 33.64
C GLY A 171 -2.17 -17.18 33.73
N SER A 172 -1.19 -16.73 32.95
CA SER A 172 -0.60 -15.40 33.01
C SER A 172 -0.56 -14.76 31.62
N THR A 173 -1.65 -14.89 30.88
CA THR A 173 -1.84 -14.14 29.64
C THR A 173 -1.77 -12.63 29.96
N PRO A 174 -0.90 -11.85 29.29
CA PRO A 174 -1.03 -10.40 29.29
C PRO A 174 -2.43 -10.00 28.83
N ALA A 175 -2.82 -8.75 29.13
CA ALA A 175 -4.12 -8.20 28.76
C ALA A 175 -4.51 -8.61 27.32
N PRO A 176 -5.80 -8.87 27.03
CA PRO A 176 -6.28 -9.45 25.76
C PRO A 176 -5.90 -8.67 24.48
N GLN A 177 -5.23 -7.52 24.63
CA GLN A 177 -4.80 -6.63 23.57
C GLN A 177 -3.37 -6.91 23.04
N PHE A 178 -2.49 -7.57 23.81
CA PHE A 178 -1.09 -7.78 23.42
C PHE A 178 -0.80 -9.25 23.11
N ARG A 179 -0.23 -9.52 21.94
CA ARG A 179 0.18 -10.87 21.52
C ARG A 179 1.67 -10.94 21.22
N LEU A 180 2.32 -12.01 21.69
CA LEU A 180 3.75 -12.21 21.49
C LEU A 180 4.05 -12.57 20.02
N ALA A 181 5.07 -11.92 19.46
CA ALA A 181 5.54 -12.16 18.11
C ALA A 181 7.07 -12.27 18.09
N LYS A 182 7.57 -13.08 17.15
CA LYS A 182 9.01 -13.26 16.89
C LYS A 182 9.42 -12.40 15.72
N LEU A 183 10.45 -11.58 15.92
CA LEU A 183 11.06 -10.75 14.90
C LEU A 183 11.68 -11.63 13.79
N LYS A 184 11.41 -11.28 12.54
CA LYS A 184 11.90 -11.97 11.34
C LYS A 184 12.81 -11.10 10.48
N ALA A 185 12.57 -9.80 10.46
CA ALA A 185 13.47 -8.81 9.89
C ALA A 185 13.41 -7.51 10.69
N ASP A 186 14.54 -6.85 10.83
CA ASP A 186 14.66 -5.46 11.27
C ASP A 186 15.92 -4.90 10.60
N SER A 187 15.80 -4.54 9.33
CA SER A 187 16.97 -4.32 8.49
C SER A 187 16.68 -3.39 7.32
N VAL A 188 17.75 -2.83 6.76
CA VAL A 188 17.68 -1.95 5.60
C VAL A 188 18.03 -2.70 4.34
N PHE A 189 17.12 -2.66 3.37
CA PHE A 189 17.22 -3.26 2.05
C PHE A 189 17.46 -2.17 1.00
N THR A 190 18.32 -2.46 0.02
CA THR A 190 18.64 -1.53 -1.08
C THR A 190 18.50 -2.29 -2.40
N SER A 191 17.76 -1.71 -3.36
CA SER A 191 17.67 -2.28 -4.71
C SER A 191 19.01 -2.14 -5.46
N PRO A 192 19.47 -3.19 -6.19
CA PRO A 192 18.80 -4.47 -6.40
C PRO A 192 18.93 -5.40 -5.19
N CYS A 193 17.82 -6.06 -4.82
CA CYS A 193 17.80 -7.14 -3.84
C CYS A 193 16.88 -8.28 -4.32
N ASN A 194 17.02 -9.45 -3.71
CA ASN A 194 16.14 -10.58 -3.99
C ASN A 194 14.73 -10.31 -3.44
N THR A 195 13.79 -11.08 -3.97
CA THR A 195 12.37 -11.13 -3.58
C THR A 195 12.26 -11.73 -2.19
N SER A 196 11.44 -11.12 -1.33
CA SER A 196 11.02 -11.72 -0.06
C SER A 196 9.66 -12.41 -0.23
N VAL A 197 9.44 -13.49 0.52
CA VAL A 197 8.17 -14.21 0.54
C VAL A 197 7.70 -14.32 1.98
N LEU A 198 6.44 -13.95 2.22
CA LEU A 198 5.73 -14.28 3.45
C LEU A 198 4.59 -15.24 3.16
N TYR A 199 4.21 -15.97 4.19
CA TYR A 199 3.17 -16.99 4.21
C TYR A 199 2.14 -16.65 5.29
N PRO A 200 1.01 -17.38 5.39
CA PRO A 200 -0.03 -17.09 6.38
C PRO A 200 0.45 -17.04 7.83
N THR A 201 1.48 -17.83 8.19
CA THR A 201 1.97 -17.94 9.57
C THR A 201 3.50 -17.84 9.69
N GLU A 202 4.21 -17.63 8.60
CA GLU A 202 5.67 -17.60 8.60
C GLU A 202 6.25 -16.63 7.55
N GLY A 203 7.52 -16.28 7.69
CA GLY A 203 8.24 -15.41 6.75
C GLY A 203 8.08 -13.91 7.03
N GLY A 204 7.46 -13.54 8.16
CA GLY A 204 7.18 -12.15 8.50
C GLY A 204 5.83 -11.69 7.97
N ASN A 205 4.77 -12.45 8.27
CA ASN A 205 3.39 -12.13 7.85
C ASN A 205 2.95 -10.73 8.27
N ILE A 206 3.47 -10.25 9.41
CA ILE A 206 3.18 -8.92 9.92
C ILE A 206 4.40 -8.06 9.63
N HIS A 207 4.26 -7.00 8.83
CA HIS A 207 5.41 -6.17 8.48
C HIS A 207 5.08 -4.69 8.31
N ALA A 208 6.13 -3.87 8.40
CA ALA A 208 6.09 -2.44 8.16
C ALA A 208 7.19 -2.07 7.17
N PHE A 209 6.89 -1.10 6.29
CA PHE A 209 7.85 -0.52 5.37
C PHE A 209 8.09 0.94 5.74
N THR A 210 9.36 1.32 5.88
CA THR A 210 9.78 2.71 6.08
C THR A 210 10.78 3.10 5.01
N ALA A 211 10.37 3.95 4.07
CA ALA A 211 11.21 4.36 2.96
C ALA A 211 12.30 5.35 3.40
N ILE A 212 13.56 5.02 3.11
CA ILE A 212 14.72 5.91 3.35
C ILE A 212 14.94 6.82 2.14
N THR A 213 14.78 6.28 0.94
CA THR A 213 14.68 7.03 -0.32
C THR A 213 13.30 6.78 -0.92
N PRO A 214 12.86 7.50 -1.98
CA PRO A 214 11.67 7.10 -2.71
C PRO A 214 11.82 5.66 -3.22
N CYS A 215 10.83 4.83 -2.93
CA CYS A 215 10.85 3.40 -3.21
C CYS A 215 9.72 3.00 -4.17
N ALA A 216 9.98 1.97 -4.96
CA ALA A 216 8.94 1.23 -5.67
C ALA A 216 9.04 -0.26 -5.31
N VAL A 217 7.93 -0.83 -4.87
CA VAL A 217 7.81 -2.23 -4.49
C VAL A 217 6.77 -2.88 -5.41
N LEU A 218 7.10 -4.03 -5.98
CA LEU A 218 6.16 -4.88 -6.70
C LEU A 218 5.72 -6.00 -5.77
N ASP A 219 4.43 -6.08 -5.48
CA ASP A 219 3.83 -7.13 -4.68
C ASP A 219 2.94 -8.04 -5.52
N VAL A 220 3.02 -9.33 -5.23
CA VAL A 220 2.12 -10.38 -5.72
C VAL A 220 1.40 -10.97 -4.52
N LEU A 221 0.11 -10.72 -4.40
CA LEU A 221 -0.70 -11.12 -3.25
C LEU A 221 -1.59 -12.29 -3.66
N GLY A 222 -1.55 -13.40 -2.95
CA GLY A 222 -2.37 -14.57 -3.23
C GLY A 222 -2.98 -15.20 -1.97
N PRO A 223 -4.31 -15.16 -1.78
CA PRO A 223 -5.27 -14.28 -2.49
C PRO A 223 -5.08 -12.79 -2.12
N PRO A 224 -5.83 -11.86 -2.74
CA PRO A 224 -5.92 -10.48 -2.26
C PRO A 224 -6.73 -10.38 -0.95
N TYR A 225 -6.62 -9.23 -0.28
CA TYR A 225 -7.52 -8.86 0.82
C TYR A 225 -8.99 -8.86 0.37
N SER A 226 -9.90 -9.19 1.29
CA SER A 226 -11.34 -9.28 1.04
C SER A 226 -12.11 -9.07 2.35
N LYS A 227 -12.93 -8.02 2.43
CA LYS A 227 -13.77 -7.81 3.62
C LYS A 227 -14.90 -8.84 3.70
N GLU A 228 -15.41 -9.29 2.56
CA GLU A 228 -16.48 -10.29 2.52
C GLU A 228 -16.02 -11.65 3.06
N ASP A 229 -14.73 -11.97 2.90
CA ASP A 229 -14.14 -13.22 3.36
C ASP A 229 -13.33 -13.10 4.66
N ASP A 230 -13.52 -12.01 5.42
CA ASP A 230 -12.81 -11.75 6.69
C ASP A 230 -11.27 -11.73 6.57
N ARG A 231 -10.76 -11.31 5.41
CA ARG A 231 -9.34 -11.10 5.12
C ARG A 231 -9.08 -9.61 4.92
N ASP A 232 -9.51 -8.76 5.84
CA ASP A 232 -9.09 -7.36 5.85
C ASP A 232 -7.74 -7.22 6.56
N CYS A 233 -7.00 -6.15 6.29
CA CYS A 233 -5.75 -5.89 7.00
C CYS A 233 -6.03 -5.35 8.42
N SER A 234 -5.38 -5.95 9.41
CA SER A 234 -5.26 -5.40 10.77
C SER A 234 -3.94 -4.66 10.93
N TYR A 235 -3.95 -3.62 11.77
CA TYR A 235 -2.79 -2.80 12.06
C TYR A 235 -2.29 -3.03 13.49
N TYR A 236 -0.98 -2.89 13.67
CA TYR A 236 -0.34 -3.18 14.93
C TYR A 236 0.62 -2.08 15.37
N LYS A 237 0.83 -1.99 16.67
CA LYS A 237 1.94 -1.28 17.29
C LYS A 237 2.82 -2.29 18.01
N ASP A 238 4.12 -2.26 17.74
CA ASP A 238 5.07 -3.12 18.42
C ASP A 238 5.63 -2.49 19.69
N HIS A 239 5.85 -3.33 20.70
CA HIS A 239 6.41 -2.98 21.99
C HIS A 239 7.58 -3.92 22.30
N PRO A 240 8.65 -3.43 22.96
CA PRO A 240 9.78 -4.28 23.35
C PRO A 240 9.33 -5.46 24.22
N TYR A 241 9.98 -6.62 24.06
CA TYR A 241 9.66 -7.81 24.87
C TYR A 241 9.65 -7.54 26.38
N ALA A 242 10.63 -6.78 26.86
CA ALA A 242 10.79 -6.42 28.27
C ALA A 242 9.65 -5.58 28.86
N ALA A 243 8.80 -4.96 28.03
CA ALA A 243 7.71 -4.11 28.49
C ALA A 243 6.63 -4.90 29.26
N TYR A 244 6.45 -6.18 28.95
CA TYR A 244 5.37 -7.01 29.50
C TYR A 244 5.82 -8.42 29.92
N SER A 245 7.12 -8.71 29.96
CA SER A 245 7.64 -10.00 30.45
C SER A 245 7.68 -10.02 31.99
N ASN A 246 6.94 -10.92 32.63
CA ASN A 246 6.89 -11.09 34.09
C ASN A 246 8.15 -11.73 34.72
N GLY A 247 9.33 -11.58 34.12
CA GLY A 247 10.60 -12.12 34.66
C GLY A 247 10.73 -13.65 34.74
N GLU A 248 9.65 -14.42 34.53
CA GLU A 248 9.65 -15.90 34.65
C GLU A 248 9.52 -16.65 33.32
N ALA A 249 9.24 -15.97 32.20
CA ALA A 249 9.29 -16.59 30.89
C ALA A 249 10.74 -16.64 30.42
N ALA A 250 11.45 -17.72 30.79
CA ALA A 250 12.78 -18.04 30.33
C ALA A 250 12.77 -18.34 28.82
N VAL A 251 12.61 -17.31 27.99
CA VAL A 251 13.23 -17.31 26.67
C VAL A 251 14.71 -17.27 26.97
N THR A 252 15.39 -18.41 26.80
CA THR A 252 16.81 -18.64 27.08
C THR A 252 17.61 -17.35 26.96
N GLU A 253 18.22 -16.90 28.07
CA GLU A 253 18.98 -15.66 28.17
C GLU A 253 19.87 -15.48 26.93
N GLY A 254 19.53 -14.49 26.10
CA GLY A 254 20.20 -14.22 24.81
C GLY A 254 19.28 -14.10 23.59
N ASN A 255 17.98 -14.43 23.69
CA ASN A 255 17.05 -14.37 22.55
C ASN A 255 15.91 -13.34 22.72
N GLY A 256 15.90 -12.55 23.79
CA GLY A 256 14.84 -11.54 24.06
C GLY A 256 14.75 -10.44 23.01
N ASP A 257 15.86 -10.09 22.36
CA ASP A 257 15.92 -9.10 21.27
C ASP A 257 15.22 -9.59 20.00
N CYS A 258 14.92 -10.89 19.90
CA CYS A 258 14.22 -11.50 18.77
C CYS A 258 12.70 -11.56 18.97
N TYR A 259 12.15 -11.02 20.05
CA TYR A 259 10.72 -11.01 20.35
C TYR A 259 10.19 -9.61 20.63
N GLY A 260 8.89 -9.42 20.41
CA GLY A 260 8.16 -8.21 20.73
C GLY A 260 6.69 -8.50 21.01
N TRP A 261 6.02 -7.59 21.68
CA TRP A 261 4.58 -7.63 21.89
C TRP A 261 3.89 -6.77 20.85
N LEU A 262 2.90 -7.30 20.15
CA LEU A 262 2.10 -6.53 19.20
C LEU A 262 0.73 -6.24 19.80
N GLU A 263 0.37 -4.97 19.75
CA GLU A 263 -0.94 -4.43 20.12
C GLU A 263 -1.73 -4.19 18.84
N GLU A 264 -2.91 -4.78 18.68
CA GLU A 264 -3.80 -4.42 17.57
C GLU A 264 -4.37 -3.02 17.81
N ILE A 265 -4.33 -2.19 16.77
CA ILE A 265 -4.75 -0.78 16.80
C ILE A 265 -5.73 -0.49 15.66
N GLU A 266 -6.50 0.60 15.81
CA GLU A 266 -7.26 1.15 14.70
C GLU A 266 -6.33 1.58 13.56
N MET A 267 -6.87 1.57 12.33
CA MET A 267 -6.17 2.00 11.13
C MET A 267 -5.55 3.40 11.30
N PRO A 268 -4.22 3.54 11.28
CA PRO A 268 -3.56 4.83 11.45
C PRO A 268 -3.89 5.79 10.30
N GLU A 269 -3.99 7.11 10.56
CA GLU A 269 -4.25 8.11 9.50
C GLU A 269 -3.22 8.05 8.35
N ASN A 270 -1.98 7.67 8.66
CA ASN A 270 -0.91 7.55 7.68
C ASN A 270 -0.88 6.21 6.92
N SER A 271 -1.84 5.30 7.14
CA SER A 271 -1.98 4.07 6.34
C SER A 271 -2.77 4.27 5.05
N GLU A 272 -3.53 5.38 4.94
CA GLU A 272 -4.30 5.66 3.74
C GLU A 272 -3.39 5.84 2.51
N MET A 273 -3.69 5.09 1.46
CA MET A 273 -2.95 5.12 0.19
C MET A 273 -3.81 5.66 -0.94
N ASP A 274 -3.19 6.40 -1.86
CA ASP A 274 -3.86 6.88 -3.07
C ASP A 274 -3.72 5.89 -4.22
N LYS A 275 -4.86 5.44 -4.77
CA LYS A 275 -4.87 4.65 -6.00
C LYS A 275 -4.61 5.54 -7.20
N ILE A 276 -3.61 5.19 -8.01
CA ILE A 276 -3.32 5.82 -9.29
C ILE A 276 -3.51 4.81 -10.45
N PRO A 277 -3.81 5.27 -11.67
CA PRO A 277 -3.96 4.37 -12.81
C PRO A 277 -2.62 3.76 -13.24
N TYR A 278 -2.64 2.49 -13.62
CA TYR A 278 -1.47 1.83 -14.21
C TYR A 278 -1.28 2.24 -15.66
N LEU A 279 -0.12 2.80 -15.98
CA LEU A 279 0.22 3.29 -17.33
C LEU A 279 1.37 2.50 -17.99
N GLY A 280 1.82 1.42 -17.34
CA GLY A 280 2.87 0.56 -17.86
C GLY A 280 2.37 -0.48 -18.89
N PRO A 281 3.25 -1.41 -19.30
CA PRO A 281 2.89 -2.50 -20.21
C PRO A 281 1.77 -3.37 -19.65
N GLN A 282 0.78 -3.68 -20.49
CA GLN A 282 -0.40 -4.46 -20.11
C GLN A 282 -0.12 -5.96 -20.20
N VAL A 283 -0.56 -6.74 -19.21
CA VAL A 283 -0.53 -8.20 -19.31
C VAL A 283 -1.56 -8.69 -20.33
N THR A 284 -1.26 -9.79 -21.01
CA THR A 284 -2.17 -10.39 -21.99
C THR A 284 -2.89 -11.59 -21.38
N GLU A 285 -4.21 -11.48 -21.26
CA GLU A 285 -5.12 -12.53 -20.80
C GLU A 285 -5.57 -13.45 -21.95
N THR A 286 -4.67 -13.95 -22.79
CA THR A 286 -5.10 -14.94 -23.79
C THR A 286 -5.40 -16.26 -23.10
N SER A 287 -6.66 -16.72 -23.21
CA SER A 287 -7.09 -18.07 -22.88
C SER A 287 -6.31 -19.06 -23.76
N SER A 288 -5.48 -19.90 -23.15
CA SER A 288 -5.03 -21.15 -23.77
C SER A 288 -6.00 -22.26 -23.37
#